data_AF-A0A935UVG4-F1
#
_entry.id   AF-A0A935UVG4-F1
#
_cell.length_a   1.000
_cell.length_b   1.000
_cell.length_c   1.000
_cell.angle_alpha   90.00
_cell.angle_beta   90.00
_cell.angle_gamma   90.00
#
_symmetry.space_group_name_H-M   'P 1'
#
loop_
_entity.id
_entity.type
_entity.pdbx_description
1 polymer ?
#
loop_
_entity_poly.entity_id
_entity_poly.type
_entity_poly.pdbx_seq_one_letter_code
_entity_poly.pdbx_strand_id
1 'polypeptide(L)'
;MPFSLTADERQSLHNMPEGDLADLAMEVAVVLDEVINRETLLLQILPRLVDLGRKERGLPLSDYDLDDLAELPPAHRAALARELGWPEDPAGMVKQGKKVFKSFERYHPKSAVTLLVPSLLRPLARFAAEGR
;
A
#
# COMPACT_ATOMS: atom_id res chain seq x y z
N MET A 1 -17.79 8.54 6.97
CA MET A 1 -17.94 9.08 5.60
C MET A 1 -17.27 8.11 4.65
N PRO A 2 -17.70 7.96 3.39
CA PRO A 2 -16.96 7.14 2.44
C PRO A 2 -15.53 7.69 2.30
N PHE A 3 -14.53 6.83 2.38
CA PHE A 3 -13.14 7.20 2.17
C PHE A 3 -12.95 7.76 0.75
N SER A 4 -12.25 8.88 0.62
CA SER A 4 -11.99 9.54 -0.66
C SER A 4 -10.56 10.02 -0.71
N LEU A 5 -9.89 9.92 -1.85
CA LEU A 5 -8.49 10.33 -2.03
C LEU A 5 -8.30 11.84 -1.87
N THR A 6 -7.16 12.26 -1.31
CA THR A 6 -6.78 13.68 -1.25
C THR A 6 -6.43 14.20 -2.65
N ALA A 7 -6.23 15.52 -2.80
CA ALA A 7 -5.77 16.08 -4.08
C ALA A 7 -4.39 15.53 -4.49
N ASP A 8 -3.47 15.43 -3.53
CA ASP A 8 -2.12 14.93 -3.76
C ASP A 8 -2.12 13.43 -4.12
N GLU A 9 -2.92 12.62 -3.40
CA GLU A 9 -3.08 11.20 -3.71
C GLU A 9 -3.68 10.98 -5.10
N ARG A 10 -4.66 11.80 -5.50
CA ARG A 10 -5.23 11.77 -6.86
C ARG A 10 -4.19 12.15 -7.91
N GLN A 11 -3.37 13.18 -7.64
CA GLN A 11 -2.32 13.59 -8.58
C GLN A 11 -1.27 12.48 -8.75
N SER A 12 -0.83 11.86 -7.67
CA SER A 12 0.10 10.72 -7.72
C SER A 12 -0.49 9.54 -8.50
N LEU A 13 -1.78 9.25 -8.28
CA LEU A 13 -2.50 8.21 -9.02
C LEU A 13 -2.63 8.51 -10.52
N HIS A 14 -2.84 9.78 -10.89
CA HIS A 14 -2.89 10.20 -12.30
C HIS A 14 -1.54 10.03 -13.01
N ASN A 15 -0.45 10.19 -12.27
CA ASN A 15 0.91 10.02 -12.79
C ASN A 15 1.34 8.55 -12.88
N MET A 16 0.62 7.63 -12.22
CA MET A 16 0.89 6.20 -12.28
C MET A 16 0.43 5.62 -13.62
N PRO A 17 1.25 4.78 -14.29
CA PRO A 17 0.81 4.05 -15.47
C PRO A 17 -0.40 3.18 -15.15
N GLU A 18 -1.40 3.19 -16.03
CA GLU A 18 -2.62 2.41 -15.83
C GLU A 18 -2.35 0.91 -15.81
N GLY A 19 -1.39 0.44 -16.61
CA GLY A 19 -0.96 -0.95 -16.63
C GLY A 19 -0.44 -1.41 -15.27
N ASP A 20 0.37 -0.59 -14.60
CA ASP A 20 0.91 -0.90 -13.28
C ASP A 20 -0.21 -1.06 -12.23
N LEU A 21 -1.22 -0.18 -12.28
CA LEU A 21 -2.37 -0.25 -11.39
C LEU A 21 -3.25 -1.49 -11.68
N ALA A 22 -3.39 -1.86 -12.96
CA ALA A 22 -4.12 -3.06 -13.37
C ALA A 22 -3.38 -4.34 -12.95
N ASP A 23 -2.05 -4.39 -13.09
CA ASP A 23 -1.22 -5.51 -12.65
C ASP A 23 -1.33 -5.69 -11.13
N LEU A 24 -1.28 -4.59 -10.36
CA LEU A 24 -1.51 -4.61 -8.92
C LEU A 24 -2.89 -5.15 -8.57
N ALA A 25 -3.94 -4.66 -9.24
CA ALA A 25 -5.30 -5.10 -9.04
C ALA A 25 -5.43 -6.62 -9.22
N MET A 26 -4.86 -7.15 -10.30
CA MET A 26 -4.85 -8.59 -10.57
C MET A 26 -4.11 -9.37 -9.48
N GLU A 27 -2.95 -8.89 -9.04
CA GLU A 27 -2.16 -9.54 -7.99
C GLU A 27 -2.90 -9.59 -6.65
N VAL A 28 -3.66 -8.54 -6.30
CA VAL A 28 -4.46 -8.48 -5.07
C VAL A 28 -5.90 -9.00 -5.24
N ALA A 29 -6.18 -9.70 -6.35
CA ALA A 29 -7.48 -10.30 -6.67
C ALA A 29 -8.67 -9.30 -6.70
N VAL A 30 -8.44 -8.13 -7.28
CA VAL A 30 -9.47 -7.16 -7.66
C VAL A 30 -9.90 -7.41 -9.11
N VAL A 31 -11.21 -7.38 -9.36
CA VAL A 31 -11.78 -7.55 -10.70
C VAL A 31 -11.67 -6.23 -11.46
N LEU A 32 -11.14 -6.28 -12.66
CA LEU A 32 -11.06 -5.13 -13.55
C LEU A 32 -12.36 -4.99 -14.35
N ASP A 33 -12.90 -3.77 -14.39
CA ASP A 33 -14.01 -3.41 -15.26
C ASP A 33 -13.54 -3.16 -16.70
N GLU A 34 -14.46 -3.18 -17.67
CA GLU A 34 -14.17 -2.86 -19.08
C GLU A 34 -13.63 -1.45 -19.27
N VAL A 35 -14.01 -0.51 -18.39
CA VAL A 35 -13.52 0.87 -18.38
C VAL A 35 -12.82 1.12 -17.04
N ILE A 36 -11.50 1.31 -17.09
CA ILE A 36 -10.70 1.50 -15.88
C ILE A 36 -10.87 2.94 -15.35
N ASN A 37 -11.57 3.07 -14.22
CA ASN A 37 -11.51 4.27 -13.40
C ASN A 37 -10.43 4.10 -12.32
N ARG A 38 -9.29 4.77 -12.49
CA ARG A 38 -8.12 4.60 -11.61
C ARG A 38 -8.43 4.84 -10.13
N GLU A 39 -9.21 5.88 -9.82
CA GLU A 39 -9.59 6.21 -8.44
C GLU A 39 -10.44 5.09 -7.84
N THR A 40 -11.47 4.66 -8.56
CA THR A 40 -12.33 3.55 -8.13
C THR A 40 -11.51 2.27 -7.95
N LEU A 41 -10.60 1.98 -8.89
CA LEU A 41 -9.74 0.81 -8.83
C LEU A 41 -8.81 0.85 -7.62
N LEU A 42 -8.15 1.99 -7.35
CA LEU A 42 -7.31 2.14 -6.16
C LEU A 42 -8.13 1.94 -4.87
N LEU A 43 -9.33 2.51 -4.79
CA LEU A 43 -10.22 2.33 -3.64
C LEU A 43 -10.60 0.85 -3.40
N GLN A 44 -10.66 0.03 -4.45
CA GLN A 44 -10.85 -1.42 -4.33
C GLN A 44 -9.55 -2.16 -3.95
N ILE A 45 -8.38 -1.67 -4.38
CA ILE A 45 -7.06 -2.24 -4.07
C ILE A 45 -6.67 -2.02 -2.61
N LEU A 46 -6.87 -0.82 -2.05
CA LEU A 46 -6.45 -0.47 -0.70
C LEU A 46 -6.88 -1.48 0.38
N PRO A 47 -8.16 -1.89 0.49
CA PRO A 47 -8.56 -2.91 1.46
C PRO A 47 -7.89 -4.26 1.21
N ARG A 48 -7.66 -4.64 -0.06
CA ARG A 48 -6.98 -5.89 -0.40
C ARG A 48 -5.51 -5.87 -0.03
N LEU A 49 -4.83 -4.72 -0.15
CA LEU A 49 -3.45 -4.55 0.31
C LEU A 49 -3.35 -4.65 1.84
N VAL A 50 -4.28 -4.05 2.59
CA VAL A 50 -4.31 -4.21 4.05
C VAL A 50 -4.52 -5.68 4.42
N ASP A 51 -5.47 -6.37 3.75
CA ASP A 51 -5.72 -7.79 3.98
C ASP A 51 -4.52 -8.68 3.60
N LEU A 52 -3.83 -8.37 2.49
CA LEU A 52 -2.59 -9.02 2.11
C LEU A 52 -1.53 -8.83 3.20
N GLY A 53 -1.35 -7.59 3.66
CA GLY A 53 -0.41 -7.25 4.72
C GLY A 53 -0.69 -8.02 6.02
N ARG A 54 -1.95 -8.21 6.39
CA ARG A 54 -2.33 -9.06 7.53
C ARG A 54 -1.99 -10.53 7.32
N LYS A 55 -2.29 -11.07 6.13
CA LYS A 55 -2.11 -12.50 5.81
C LYS A 55 -0.64 -12.89 5.67
N GLU A 56 0.14 -12.08 4.96
CA GLU A 56 1.56 -12.30 4.66
C GLU A 56 2.49 -11.74 5.76
N ARG A 57 1.94 -11.31 6.90
CA ARG A 57 2.66 -10.71 8.05
C ARG A 57 3.45 -9.45 7.70
N GLY A 58 2.99 -8.72 6.69
CA GLY A 58 3.48 -7.39 6.38
C GLY A 58 3.42 -7.04 4.91
N LEU A 59 3.94 -5.86 4.62
CA LEU A 59 4.04 -5.31 3.28
C LEU A 59 5.51 -5.13 2.87
N PRO A 60 5.85 -5.23 1.57
CA PRO A 60 7.19 -4.95 1.13
C PRO A 60 7.50 -3.46 1.29
N LEU A 61 8.48 -3.15 2.15
CA LEU A 61 9.04 -1.81 2.33
C LEU A 61 10.57 -1.87 2.24
N SER A 62 11.15 -0.73 1.91
CA SER A 62 12.58 -0.50 1.67
C SER A 62 13.11 0.64 2.56
N ASP A 63 14.42 0.92 2.47
CA ASP A 63 15.00 2.09 3.16
C ASP A 63 14.46 3.43 2.64
N TYR A 64 14.02 3.46 1.39
CA TYR A 64 13.49 4.67 0.78
C TYR A 64 12.15 5.10 1.39
N ASP A 65 11.44 4.17 2.02
CA ASP A 65 10.16 4.43 2.67
C ASP A 65 10.29 5.05 4.07
N LEU A 66 11.52 5.17 4.61
CA LEU A 66 11.73 5.64 5.97
C LEU A 66 11.22 7.08 6.16
N ASP A 67 11.56 7.96 5.22
CA ASP A 67 11.17 9.36 5.28
C ASP A 67 9.66 9.51 5.08
N ASP A 68 9.08 8.78 4.13
CA ASP A 68 7.63 8.76 3.92
C ASP A 68 6.87 8.28 5.16
N LEU A 69 7.33 7.19 5.81
CA LEU A 69 6.77 6.70 7.07
C LEU A 69 6.91 7.72 8.21
N ALA A 70 8.02 8.46 8.25
CA ALA A 70 8.25 9.48 9.26
C ALA A 70 7.32 10.69 9.07
N GLU A 71 7.06 11.06 7.81
CA GLU A 71 6.16 12.14 7.41
C GLU A 71 4.67 11.79 7.60
N LEU A 72 4.31 10.51 7.67
CA LEU A 72 2.92 10.11 7.95
C LEU A 72 2.42 10.71 9.28
N PRO A 73 1.16 11.18 9.34
CA PRO A 73 0.52 11.51 10.60
C PRO A 73 0.64 10.34 11.59
N PRO A 74 0.99 10.60 12.87
CA PRO A 74 1.23 9.52 13.84
C PRO A 74 0.05 8.54 13.96
N ALA A 75 -1.18 9.04 13.90
CA ALA A 75 -2.38 8.21 13.93
C ALA A 75 -2.48 7.25 12.74
N HIS A 76 -2.09 7.69 11.53
CA HIS A 76 -2.14 6.87 10.32
C HIS A 76 -1.06 5.79 10.35
N ARG A 77 0.16 6.17 10.76
CA ARG A 77 1.26 5.22 10.94
C ARG A 77 0.92 4.15 11.99
N ALA A 78 0.41 4.57 13.15
CA ALA A 78 0.02 3.64 14.21
C ALA A 78 -1.11 2.69 13.77
N ALA A 79 -2.10 3.19 13.02
CA ALA A 79 -3.15 2.36 12.46
C ALA A 79 -2.57 1.29 11.50
N LEU A 80 -1.73 1.70 10.54
CA LEU A 80 -1.10 0.78 9.61
C LEU A 80 -0.21 -0.25 10.33
N ALA A 81 0.63 0.18 11.27
CA ALA A 81 1.48 -0.72 12.05
C ALA A 81 0.66 -1.77 12.83
N ARG A 82 -0.48 -1.37 13.41
CA ARG A 82 -1.40 -2.28 14.09
C ARG A 82 -1.98 -3.34 13.15
N GLU A 83 -2.35 -2.94 11.94
CA GLU A 83 -2.86 -3.89 10.94
C GLU A 83 -1.83 -4.93 10.54
N LEU A 84 -0.57 -4.54 10.47
CA LEU A 84 0.52 -5.41 10.06
C LEU A 84 1.14 -6.19 11.24
N GLY A 85 0.74 -5.89 12.48
CA GLY A 85 1.36 -6.47 13.68
C GLY A 85 2.82 -6.05 13.86
N TRP A 86 3.14 -4.81 13.48
CA TRP A 86 4.48 -4.24 13.46
C TRP A 86 4.69 -3.17 14.55
N PRO A 87 5.95 -2.79 14.84
CA PRO A 87 6.24 -1.60 15.64
C PRO A 87 5.67 -0.33 14.98
N GLU A 88 5.25 0.64 15.79
CA GLU A 88 4.70 1.92 15.30
C GLU A 88 5.78 2.94 14.89
N ASP A 89 7.05 2.65 15.19
CA ASP A 89 8.17 3.50 14.80
C ASP A 89 8.60 3.23 13.34
N PRO A 90 8.90 4.27 12.54
CA PRO A 90 9.27 4.11 11.12
C PRO A 90 10.41 3.12 10.87
N ALA A 91 11.48 3.18 11.69
CA ALA A 91 12.64 2.31 11.53
C ALA A 91 12.28 0.82 11.77
N GLY A 92 11.43 0.56 12.76
CA GLY A 92 10.86 -0.76 13.05
C GLY A 92 10.01 -1.30 11.91
N MET A 93 9.16 -0.45 11.31
CA MET A 93 8.35 -0.81 10.14
C MET A 93 9.22 -1.16 8.93
N VAL A 94 10.21 -0.32 8.58
CA VAL A 94 11.16 -0.60 7.49
C VAL A 94 11.91 -1.92 7.74
N LYS A 95 12.36 -2.16 8.97
CA LYS A 95 13.07 -3.40 9.32
C LYS A 95 12.21 -4.65 9.08
N GLN A 96 10.90 -4.61 9.36
CA GLN A 96 10.01 -5.73 9.07
C GLN A 96 9.69 -5.81 7.57
N GLY A 97 9.37 -4.68 6.94
CA GLY A 97 9.04 -4.61 5.52
C GLY A 97 10.17 -5.09 4.61
N LYS A 98 11.44 -4.87 4.97
CA LYS A 98 12.59 -5.44 4.26
C LYS A 98 12.63 -6.96 4.25
N LYS A 99 12.20 -7.61 5.34
CA LYS A 99 12.14 -9.08 5.41
C LYS A 99 11.05 -9.60 4.48
N VAL A 100 9.92 -8.92 4.46
CA VAL A 100 8.80 -9.21 3.56
C VAL A 100 9.23 -9.00 2.10
N PHE A 101 9.89 -7.88 1.81
CA PHE A 101 10.43 -7.56 0.48
C PHE A 101 11.30 -8.69 -0.07
N LYS A 102 12.27 -9.18 0.71
CA LYS A 102 13.13 -10.32 0.32
C LYS A 102 12.35 -11.62 0.08
N SER A 103 11.27 -11.83 0.83
CA SER A 103 10.39 -12.98 0.62
C SER A 103 9.64 -12.84 -0.70
N PHE A 104 9.02 -11.68 -0.94
CA PHE A 104 8.31 -11.39 -2.18
C PHE A 104 9.23 -11.47 -3.40
N GLU A 105 10.43 -10.89 -3.38
CA GLU A 105 11.38 -11.01 -4.49
C GLU A 105 11.73 -12.46 -4.81
N ARG A 106 11.83 -13.31 -3.79
CA ARG A 106 12.18 -14.72 -3.96
C ARG A 106 11.04 -15.55 -4.56
N TYR A 107 9.80 -15.32 -4.12
CA TYR A 107 8.64 -16.13 -4.51
C TYR A 107 7.85 -15.54 -5.68
N HIS A 108 7.90 -14.23 -5.86
CA HIS A 108 7.17 -13.46 -6.86
C HIS A 108 8.09 -12.42 -7.52
N PRO A 109 9.09 -12.88 -8.30
CA PRO A 109 9.96 -11.96 -9.03
C PRO A 109 9.10 -11.12 -9.98
N LYS A 110 9.17 -9.78 -9.84
CA LYS A 110 8.33 -8.77 -10.52
C LYS A 110 6.92 -8.56 -9.95
N SER A 111 6.71 -8.83 -8.66
CA SER A 111 5.48 -8.48 -7.95
C SER A 111 5.18 -6.98 -8.07
N ALA A 112 4.00 -6.64 -8.60
CA ALA A 112 3.50 -5.26 -8.63
C ALA A 112 3.32 -4.71 -7.20
N VAL A 113 3.02 -5.57 -6.22
CA VAL A 113 2.97 -5.20 -4.79
C VAL A 113 4.34 -4.67 -4.33
N THR A 114 5.45 -5.34 -4.67
CA THR A 114 6.79 -4.84 -4.29
C THR A 114 7.16 -3.51 -4.92
N LEU A 115 6.66 -3.24 -6.13
CA LEU A 115 6.99 -2.03 -6.89
C LEU A 115 6.14 -0.83 -6.48
N LEU A 116 4.86 -1.06 -6.18
CA LEU A 116 3.87 0.01 -6.06
C LEU A 116 3.47 0.32 -4.62
N VAL A 117 3.61 -0.63 -3.67
CA VAL A 117 3.28 -0.38 -2.26
C VAL A 117 4.00 0.86 -1.69
N PRO A 118 5.31 1.07 -1.93
CA PRO A 118 6.00 2.30 -1.53
C PRO A 118 5.25 3.58 -1.95
N SER A 119 4.87 3.65 -3.22
CA SER A 119 4.15 4.80 -3.80
C SER A 119 2.72 4.95 -3.26
N LEU A 120 2.16 3.89 -2.71
CA LEU A 120 0.80 3.85 -2.16
C LEU A 120 0.79 3.95 -0.62
N LEU A 121 1.93 4.16 0.02
CA LEU A 121 2.04 4.15 1.48
C LEU A 121 1.14 5.18 2.17
N ARG A 122 1.09 6.42 1.64
CA ARG A 122 0.23 7.49 2.17
C ARG A 122 -1.27 7.14 2.10
N PRO A 123 -1.85 6.84 0.92
CA PRO A 123 -3.26 6.49 0.86
C PRO A 123 -3.57 5.20 1.64
N LEU A 124 -2.63 4.25 1.70
CA LEU A 124 -2.81 3.02 2.47
C LEU A 124 -2.85 3.24 3.98
N ALA A 125 -1.92 4.04 4.52
CA ALA A 125 -1.91 4.36 5.94
C ALA A 125 -3.15 5.16 6.36
N ARG A 126 -3.59 6.09 5.51
CA ARG A 126 -4.82 6.85 5.75
C ARG A 126 -6.05 5.95 5.68
N PHE A 127 -6.11 5.05 4.71
CA PHE A 127 -7.18 4.05 4.62
C PHE A 127 -7.24 3.16 5.87
N ALA A 128 -6.10 2.73 6.38
CA ALA A 128 -6.05 1.93 7.61
C ALA A 128 -6.63 2.68 8.84
N ALA A 129 -6.49 4.01 8.89
CA ALA A 129 -6.97 4.85 10.00
C ALA A 129 -8.42 5.33 9.83
N GLU A 130 -8.80 5.76 8.63
CA GLU A 130 -10.06 6.48 8.35
C GLU A 130 -11.05 5.66 7.52
N GLY A 131 -10.56 4.70 6.74
CA GLY A 131 -11.31 4.01 5.69
C GLY A 131 -12.20 2.88 6.17
N ARG A 132 -12.55 2.87 7.46
CA ARG A 132 -13.38 1.85 8.11
C ARG A 132 -14.78 2.35 8.39
#